data_AF-A0A957VI05-F1
#
_entry.id   AF-A0A957VI05-F1
#
_cell.length_a   1.000
_cell.length_b   1.000
_cell.length_c   1.000
_cell.angle_alpha   90.00
_cell.angle_beta   90.00
_cell.angle_gamma   90.00
#
_symmetry.space_group_name_H-M   'P 1'
#
loop_
_entity.id
_entity.type
_entity.pdbx_description
1 polymer ?
#
loop_
_entity_poly.entity_id
_entity_poly.type
_entity_poly.pdbx_seq_one_letter_code
_entity_poly.pdbx_strand_id
1 'polypeptide(L)'
;FYPPGSSVATQFMPPSIFGYSEGQTWYDYDPEMAKQILEEEGVLPDFSTTITYRDVVRGYLPNPGVVAQDIQAQLAEIGVNAEIVVMESGSFLDAADRGELDGFHMLGWGADYPDATNFLDFHFGPGSSDQFGEGFPDIWDALKEGATKADPADRQPFYDQANELIKQHVPMIPIAHGGNGAAYLADVEGAYASDIGAEKFALMNPGGRDTFVWMQNGEPPGLYCADESDGEALRACEQAMESLLAYEPGTGAVVASLATDWSANDELTEWTFTLRDGVKFHNGATLDANDVVMSYVVQWDASHPLHTGRDGSFTYFPGLFGQFLNAPE
;
A
#
# COMPACT_ATOMS: atom_id res chain seq x y z
N PHE A 1 -5.36 1.18 21.53
CA PHE A 1 -5.11 0.23 20.42
C PHE A 1 -3.82 0.55 19.68
N TYR A 2 -3.50 1.82 19.45
CA TYR A 2 -2.42 2.27 18.56
C TYR A 2 -1.15 2.75 19.30
N PRO A 3 0.05 2.64 18.69
CA PRO A 3 1.30 3.09 19.29
C PRO A 3 1.40 4.63 19.38
N PRO A 4 2.30 5.18 20.20
CA PRO A 4 2.64 6.60 20.18
C PRO A 4 3.01 7.08 18.77
N GLY A 5 2.62 8.30 18.42
CA GLY A 5 2.78 8.84 17.06
C GLY A 5 1.63 8.54 16.11
N SER A 6 0.66 7.71 16.52
CA SER A 6 -0.57 7.50 15.73
C SER A 6 -1.54 8.66 15.85
N SER A 7 -2.34 8.89 14.80
CA SER A 7 -3.41 9.88 14.76
C SER A 7 -4.73 9.26 14.32
N VAL A 8 -5.85 9.89 14.70
CA VAL A 8 -7.16 9.57 14.12
C VAL A 8 -7.13 10.00 12.66
N ALA A 9 -7.56 9.10 11.77
CA ALA A 9 -7.55 9.37 10.34
C ALA A 9 -8.80 10.18 9.94
N THR A 10 -8.62 11.16 9.06
CA THR A 10 -9.72 11.97 8.51
C THR A 10 -9.95 11.73 7.02
N GLN A 11 -9.09 10.94 6.40
CA GLN A 11 -9.15 10.49 5.01
C GLN A 11 -8.32 9.21 4.86
N PHE A 12 -8.33 8.59 3.68
CA PHE A 12 -7.67 7.30 3.43
C PHE A 12 -6.14 7.36 3.60
N MET A 13 -5.52 8.39 3.02
CA MET A 13 -4.06 8.56 3.02
C MET A 13 -3.56 9.40 4.21
N PRO A 14 -2.34 9.17 4.71
CA PRO A 14 -1.77 9.95 5.82
C PRO A 14 -1.20 11.31 5.36
N PRO A 15 -1.08 12.28 6.27
CA PRO A 15 -0.59 13.65 5.96
C PRO A 15 0.86 13.73 5.49
N SER A 16 1.64 12.66 5.64
CA SER A 16 3.03 12.60 5.20
C SER A 16 3.19 12.26 3.71
N ILE A 17 2.10 11.98 3.00
CA ILE A 17 2.11 11.56 1.59
C ILE A 17 1.54 12.69 0.72
N PHE A 18 2.21 12.96 -0.39
CA PHE A 18 1.71 13.92 -1.39
C PHE A 18 0.31 13.53 -1.87
N GLY A 19 -0.60 14.48 -2.02
CA GLY A 19 -2.01 14.26 -2.38
C GLY A 19 -2.98 14.33 -1.21
N TYR A 20 -2.49 14.41 0.03
CA TYR A 20 -3.31 14.60 1.22
C TYR A 20 -4.08 15.93 1.20
N SER A 21 -5.38 15.89 1.52
CA SER A 21 -6.24 17.07 1.55
C SER A 21 -6.22 17.76 2.91
N GLU A 22 -5.56 18.91 3.00
CA GLU A 22 -5.45 19.69 4.23
C GLU A 22 -6.83 20.16 4.74
N GLY A 23 -7.10 19.90 6.03
CA GLY A 23 -8.34 20.33 6.68
C GLY A 23 -9.57 19.46 6.41
N GLN A 24 -9.46 18.39 5.60
CA GLN A 24 -10.56 17.44 5.44
C GLN A 24 -10.87 16.74 6.78
N THR A 25 -12.15 16.53 7.04
CA THR A 25 -12.71 15.86 8.22
C THR A 25 -13.54 14.66 7.80
N TRP A 26 -13.75 13.71 8.69
CA TRP A 26 -14.68 12.60 8.49
C TRP A 26 -16.01 12.83 9.22
N TYR A 27 -16.93 11.87 9.14
CA TYR A 27 -18.16 11.88 9.92
C TYR A 27 -17.87 11.77 11.42
N ASP A 28 -18.63 12.52 12.23
CA ASP A 28 -18.54 12.47 13.68
C ASP A 28 -19.14 11.18 14.24
N TYR A 29 -18.67 10.78 15.43
CA TYR A 29 -19.23 9.66 16.17
C TYR A 29 -20.57 10.05 16.82
N ASP A 30 -21.68 9.57 16.25
CA ASP A 30 -23.05 9.81 16.72
C ASP A 30 -23.92 8.53 16.65
N PRO A 31 -23.92 7.68 17.70
CA PRO A 31 -24.69 6.43 17.73
C PRO A 31 -26.21 6.63 17.64
N GLU A 32 -26.73 7.74 18.17
CA GLU A 32 -28.17 8.02 18.15
C GLU A 32 -28.63 8.34 16.72
N MET A 33 -27.88 9.18 16.02
CA MET A 33 -28.13 9.47 14.59
C MET A 33 -27.98 8.21 13.74
N ALA A 34 -26.92 7.42 13.96
CA ALA A 34 -26.70 6.18 13.22
C ALA A 34 -27.88 5.21 13.37
N LYS A 35 -28.36 5.02 14.60
CA LYS A 35 -29.54 4.18 14.87
C LYS A 35 -30.80 4.73 14.21
N GLN A 36 -31.04 6.05 14.29
CA GLN A 36 -32.20 6.67 13.65
C GLN A 36 -32.22 6.40 12.14
N ILE A 37 -31.09 6.59 11.45
CA ILE A 37 -30.98 6.33 10.01
C ILE A 37 -31.29 4.86 9.69
N LEU A 38 -30.73 3.91 10.45
CA LEU A 38 -30.96 2.48 10.22
C LEU A 38 -32.42 2.06 10.47
N GLU A 39 -33.11 2.69 11.42
CA GLU A 39 -34.55 2.49 11.64
C GLU A 39 -35.39 3.10 10.51
N GLU A 40 -35.04 4.28 10.02
CA GLU A 40 -35.72 4.96 8.91
C GLU A 40 -35.60 4.21 7.58
N GLU A 41 -34.43 3.62 7.32
CA GLU A 41 -34.18 2.73 6.17
C GLU A 41 -34.82 1.34 6.34
N GLY A 42 -35.36 1.03 7.52
CA GLY A 42 -36.08 -0.22 7.80
C GLY A 42 -35.22 -1.48 7.80
N VAL A 43 -33.91 -1.33 8.03
CA VAL A 43 -32.97 -2.47 8.08
C VAL A 43 -32.86 -3.08 9.48
N LEU A 44 -33.14 -2.31 10.53
CA LEU A 44 -33.23 -2.84 11.89
C LEU A 44 -34.61 -3.44 12.18
N PRO A 45 -34.68 -4.54 12.96
CA PRO A 45 -33.57 -5.18 13.70
C PRO A 45 -32.89 -6.34 12.94
N ASP A 46 -33.28 -6.59 11.69
CA ASP A 46 -32.93 -7.83 10.98
C ASP A 46 -31.54 -7.77 10.31
N PHE A 47 -30.91 -6.60 10.27
CA PHE A 47 -29.57 -6.44 9.73
C PHE A 47 -28.50 -7.11 10.59
N SER A 48 -27.73 -8.00 9.96
CA SER A 48 -26.54 -8.62 10.54
C SER A 48 -25.41 -8.59 9.53
N THR A 49 -24.18 -8.58 10.03
CA THR A 49 -22.96 -8.45 9.22
C THR A 49 -21.82 -9.24 9.85
N THR A 50 -20.67 -9.23 9.20
CA THR A 50 -19.40 -9.80 9.66
C THR A 50 -18.35 -8.69 9.83
N ILE A 51 -17.37 -8.93 10.69
CA ILE A 51 -16.13 -8.15 10.81
C ILE A 51 -14.98 -9.13 10.62
N THR A 52 -14.44 -9.17 9.41
CA THR A 52 -13.39 -10.10 9.02
C THR A 52 -12.01 -9.45 9.14
N TYR A 53 -11.01 -10.15 9.68
CA TYR A 53 -9.63 -9.66 9.72
C TYR A 53 -8.58 -10.79 9.71
N ARG A 54 -7.33 -10.42 9.44
CA ARG A 54 -6.14 -11.27 9.64
C ARG A 54 -5.46 -10.95 10.97
N ASP A 55 -5.16 -11.96 11.79
CA ASP A 55 -4.55 -11.77 13.12
C ASP A 55 -3.03 -11.56 13.03
N VAL A 56 -2.63 -10.46 12.40
CA VAL A 56 -1.23 -10.06 12.19
C VAL A 56 -1.05 -8.62 12.65
N VAL A 57 -0.01 -8.37 13.44
CA VAL A 57 0.33 -7.02 13.90
C VAL A 57 0.80 -6.18 12.70
N ARG A 58 0.13 -5.05 12.46
CA ARG A 58 0.54 -4.06 11.45
C ARG A 58 0.55 -2.66 12.07
N GLY A 59 1.39 -1.75 11.57
CA GLY A 59 1.48 -0.39 12.10
C GLY A 59 0.12 0.33 12.09
N TYR A 60 -0.65 0.15 11.01
CA TYR A 60 -2.00 0.71 10.84
C TYR A 60 -3.10 -0.02 11.64
N LEU A 61 -2.82 -1.21 12.20
CA LEU A 61 -3.79 -2.00 12.98
C LEU A 61 -3.05 -3.04 13.85
N PRO A 62 -2.47 -2.63 14.99
CA PRO A 62 -1.56 -3.49 15.76
C PRO A 62 -2.28 -4.50 16.67
N ASN A 63 -3.57 -4.27 16.97
CA ASN A 63 -4.38 -5.12 17.84
C ASN A 63 -5.74 -5.41 17.17
N PRO A 64 -5.77 -6.09 16.02
CA PRO A 64 -6.97 -6.19 15.20
C PRO A 64 -8.14 -6.83 15.98
N GLY A 65 -7.92 -7.93 16.69
CA GLY A 65 -8.99 -8.58 17.47
C GLY A 65 -9.63 -7.69 18.53
N VAL A 66 -8.86 -6.82 19.18
CA VAL A 66 -9.41 -5.89 20.17
C VAL A 66 -10.21 -4.77 19.51
N VAL A 67 -9.73 -4.26 18.36
CA VAL A 67 -10.47 -3.25 17.58
C VAL A 67 -11.77 -3.83 17.01
N ALA A 68 -11.77 -5.07 16.52
CA ALA A 68 -12.98 -5.77 16.08
C ALA A 68 -14.01 -5.90 17.21
N GLN A 69 -13.57 -6.26 18.42
CA GLN A 69 -14.46 -6.38 19.59
C GLN A 69 -15.06 -5.03 19.99
N ASP A 70 -14.29 -3.95 19.90
CA ASP A 70 -14.76 -2.60 20.19
C ASP A 70 -15.80 -2.14 19.15
N ILE A 71 -15.53 -2.35 17.85
CA ILE A 71 -16.48 -2.06 16.77
C ILE A 71 -17.75 -2.92 16.92
N GLN A 72 -17.61 -4.22 17.19
CA GLN A 72 -18.75 -5.11 17.43
C GLN A 72 -19.63 -4.62 18.59
N ALA A 73 -19.02 -4.17 19.69
CA ALA A 73 -19.76 -3.63 20.82
C ALA A 73 -20.52 -2.35 20.46
N GLN A 74 -19.88 -1.42 19.73
CA GLN A 74 -20.53 -0.18 19.26
C GLN A 74 -21.67 -0.46 18.27
N LEU A 75 -21.53 -1.43 17.36
CA LEU A 75 -22.60 -1.87 16.46
C LEU A 75 -23.78 -2.48 17.23
N ALA A 76 -23.51 -3.27 18.28
CA ALA A 76 -24.54 -3.85 19.11
C ALA A 76 -25.36 -2.79 19.88
N GLU A 77 -24.75 -1.67 20.29
CA GLU A 77 -25.45 -0.56 20.96
C GLU A 77 -26.52 0.07 20.07
N ILE A 78 -26.31 0.10 18.75
CA ILE A 78 -27.27 0.60 17.76
C ILE A 78 -28.18 -0.51 17.19
N GLY A 79 -28.07 -1.75 17.70
CA GLY A 79 -28.93 -2.87 17.32
C GLY A 79 -28.45 -3.70 16.13
N VAL A 80 -27.22 -3.50 15.65
CA VAL A 80 -26.62 -4.28 14.57
C VAL A 80 -25.87 -5.49 15.15
N ASN A 81 -26.20 -6.69 14.70
CA ASN A 81 -25.44 -7.90 15.07
C ASN A 81 -24.26 -8.11 14.11
N ALA A 82 -23.04 -8.13 14.63
CA ALA A 82 -21.83 -8.38 13.85
C ALA A 82 -21.10 -9.64 14.34
N GLU A 83 -20.78 -10.58 13.45
CA GLU A 83 -19.94 -11.75 13.76
C GLU A 83 -18.47 -11.45 13.46
N ILE A 84 -17.55 -11.75 14.39
CA ILE A 84 -16.12 -11.57 14.17
C ILE A 84 -15.54 -12.82 13.51
N VAL A 85 -14.89 -12.65 12.36
CA VAL A 85 -14.28 -13.74 11.58
C VAL A 85 -12.78 -13.50 11.47
N VAL A 86 -11.97 -14.51 11.82
CA VAL A 86 -10.51 -14.46 11.69
C VAL A 86 -10.07 -15.38 10.57
N MET A 87 -9.26 -14.85 9.66
CA MET A 87 -8.72 -15.59 8.52
C MET A 87 -7.18 -15.64 8.57
N GLU A 88 -6.62 -16.67 7.93
CA GLU A 88 -5.19 -16.74 7.62
C GLU A 88 -4.83 -15.58 6.67
N SER A 89 -3.62 -15.03 6.83
CA SER A 89 -3.20 -13.77 6.19
C SER A 89 -3.25 -13.80 4.66
N GLY A 90 -2.69 -14.82 4.01
CA GLY A 90 -2.70 -14.93 2.55
C GLY A 90 -4.11 -15.12 2.02
N SER A 91 -4.85 -16.04 2.63
CA SER A 91 -6.26 -16.32 2.28
C SER A 91 -7.17 -15.10 2.43
N PHE A 92 -6.92 -14.26 3.44
CA PHE A 92 -7.64 -13.02 3.67
C PHE A 92 -7.35 -11.98 2.59
N LEU A 93 -6.07 -11.77 2.24
CA LEU A 93 -5.68 -10.79 1.21
C LEU A 93 -6.27 -11.18 -0.15
N ASP A 94 -6.12 -12.45 -0.54
CA ASP A 94 -6.66 -12.98 -1.79
C ASP A 94 -8.19 -12.79 -1.88
N ALA A 95 -8.92 -12.99 -0.77
CA ALA A 95 -10.36 -12.81 -0.72
C ALA A 95 -10.76 -11.32 -0.71
N ALA A 96 -9.99 -10.47 -0.04
CA ALA A 96 -10.20 -9.02 -0.05
C ALA A 96 -10.04 -8.46 -1.46
N ASP A 97 -8.96 -8.80 -2.16
CA ASP A 97 -8.69 -8.31 -3.51
C ASP A 97 -9.74 -8.77 -4.53
N ARG A 98 -10.36 -9.94 -4.33
CA ARG A 98 -11.45 -10.44 -5.16
C ARG A 98 -12.84 -9.95 -4.72
N GLY A 99 -12.95 -9.11 -3.69
CA GLY A 99 -14.23 -8.65 -3.15
C GLY A 99 -15.10 -9.79 -2.59
N GLU A 100 -14.49 -10.88 -2.14
CA GLU A 100 -15.17 -12.10 -1.66
C GLU A 100 -15.45 -12.08 -0.15
N LEU A 101 -15.07 -11.00 0.54
CA LEU A 101 -15.33 -10.85 1.97
C LEU A 101 -16.73 -10.28 2.20
N ASP A 102 -17.59 -11.08 2.83
CA ASP A 102 -18.90 -10.61 3.27
C ASP A 102 -18.75 -9.59 4.42
N GLY A 103 -19.64 -8.59 4.45
CA GLY A 103 -19.75 -7.61 5.53
C GLY A 103 -18.61 -6.60 5.57
N PHE A 104 -18.11 -6.30 6.78
CA PHE A 104 -16.94 -5.45 6.98
C PHE A 104 -15.68 -6.29 7.03
N HIS A 105 -14.57 -5.76 6.50
CA HIS A 105 -13.24 -6.26 6.78
C HIS A 105 -12.33 -5.15 7.30
N MET A 106 -11.44 -5.51 8.23
CA MET A 106 -10.43 -4.59 8.75
C MET A 106 -9.11 -4.83 8.06
N LEU A 107 -8.68 -3.83 7.31
CA LEU A 107 -7.40 -3.81 6.63
C LEU A 107 -6.82 -2.40 6.70
N GLY A 108 -5.61 -2.24 6.20
CA GLY A 108 -4.98 -0.95 6.01
C GLY A 108 -3.79 -1.08 5.08
N TRP A 109 -3.20 0.08 4.79
CA TRP A 109 -2.12 0.20 3.84
C TRP A 109 -0.91 0.86 4.49
N GLY A 110 0.28 0.37 4.17
CA GLY A 110 1.54 1.07 4.41
C GLY A 110 2.03 1.58 3.07
N ALA A 111 2.54 2.81 3.02
CA ALA A 111 3.05 3.36 1.77
C ALA A 111 4.20 2.48 1.22
N ASP A 112 4.19 2.15 -0.07
CA ASP A 112 5.32 1.52 -0.76
C ASP A 112 6.21 2.58 -1.43
N TYR A 113 5.59 3.69 -1.84
CA TYR A 113 6.26 4.87 -2.36
C TYR A 113 5.48 6.15 -1.99
N PRO A 114 6.16 7.30 -1.85
CA PRO A 114 5.60 8.49 -1.20
C PRO A 114 4.73 9.36 -2.13
N ASP A 115 3.75 8.77 -2.80
CA ASP A 115 2.89 9.47 -3.76
C ASP A 115 1.42 9.06 -3.62
N ALA A 116 0.50 9.98 -3.92
CA ALA A 116 -0.93 9.75 -3.89
C ALA A 116 -1.35 8.50 -4.67
N THR A 117 -0.68 8.21 -5.78
CA THR A 117 -1.02 7.06 -6.63
C THR A 117 -0.85 5.71 -5.93
N ASN A 118 0.00 5.61 -4.90
CA ASN A 118 0.13 4.40 -4.09
C ASN A 118 -1.06 4.18 -3.15
N PHE A 119 -1.86 5.22 -2.89
CA PHE A 119 -3.03 5.17 -2.01
C PHE A 119 -4.33 5.27 -2.80
N LEU A 120 -4.48 6.35 -3.57
CA LEU A 120 -5.74 6.69 -4.22
C LEU A 120 -5.92 5.94 -5.53
N ASP A 121 -5.00 6.08 -6.47
CA ASP A 121 -5.08 5.43 -7.78
C ASP A 121 -5.04 3.89 -7.66
N PHE A 122 -4.14 3.35 -6.83
CA PHE A 122 -4.02 1.91 -6.64
C PHE A 122 -5.29 1.26 -6.06
N HIS A 123 -5.96 1.92 -5.10
CA HIS A 123 -7.12 1.34 -4.41
C HIS A 123 -8.48 1.79 -4.92
N PHE A 124 -8.57 2.95 -5.57
CA PHE A 124 -9.83 3.52 -6.01
C PHE A 124 -9.84 3.93 -7.48
N GLY A 125 -8.74 3.72 -8.21
CA GLY A 125 -8.64 4.00 -9.63
C GLY A 125 -9.27 2.94 -10.53
N PRO A 126 -9.32 3.19 -11.86
CA PRO A 126 -9.80 2.19 -12.81
C PRO A 126 -8.92 0.94 -12.80
N GLY A 127 -9.52 -0.24 -12.58
CA GLY A 127 -8.78 -1.50 -12.52
C GLY A 127 -8.10 -1.79 -11.18
N SER A 128 -8.42 -1.02 -10.14
CA SER A 128 -8.15 -1.41 -8.75
C SER A 128 -8.83 -2.75 -8.43
N SER A 129 -8.34 -3.43 -7.39
CA SER A 129 -8.98 -4.67 -6.91
C SER A 129 -10.43 -4.44 -6.45
N ASP A 130 -11.22 -5.51 -6.36
CA ASP A 130 -12.64 -5.47 -6.00
C ASP A 130 -12.87 -5.30 -4.49
N GLN A 131 -11.81 -4.99 -3.73
CA GLN A 131 -11.83 -4.82 -2.28
C GLN A 131 -12.90 -3.81 -1.79
N PHE A 132 -13.21 -2.81 -2.61
CA PHE A 132 -14.21 -1.79 -2.30
C PHE A 132 -15.44 -1.85 -3.22
N GLY A 133 -15.70 -3.03 -3.81
CA GLY A 133 -16.77 -3.27 -4.77
C GLY A 133 -16.40 -2.86 -6.20
N GLU A 134 -17.41 -2.62 -7.05
CA GLU A 134 -17.23 -2.31 -8.49
C GLU A 134 -16.58 -0.94 -8.77
N GLY A 135 -16.27 -0.15 -7.73
CA GLY A 135 -15.67 1.18 -7.83
C GLY A 135 -16.66 2.30 -8.19
N PHE A 136 -16.13 3.53 -8.30
CA PHE A 136 -16.93 4.76 -8.44
C PHE A 136 -16.42 5.58 -9.63
N PRO A 137 -17.20 5.71 -10.73
CA PRO A 137 -16.75 6.38 -11.95
C PRO A 137 -16.30 7.83 -11.77
N ASP A 138 -16.91 8.58 -10.85
CA ASP A 138 -16.53 9.96 -10.55
C ASP A 138 -15.19 10.06 -9.81
N ILE A 139 -14.87 9.11 -8.93
CA ILE A 139 -13.52 8.97 -8.36
C ILE A 139 -12.52 8.65 -9.48
N TRP A 140 -12.85 7.72 -10.37
CA TRP A 140 -11.97 7.34 -11.48
C TRP A 140 -11.63 8.51 -12.40
N ASP A 141 -12.62 9.35 -12.72
CA ASP A 141 -12.41 10.51 -13.59
C ASP A 141 -11.46 11.53 -12.95
N ALA A 142 -11.61 11.80 -11.64
CA ALA A 142 -10.70 12.68 -10.91
C ALA A 142 -9.27 12.11 -10.89
N LEU A 143 -9.11 10.84 -10.53
CA LEU A 143 -7.79 10.20 -10.44
C LEU A 143 -7.09 10.12 -11.80
N LYS A 144 -7.80 9.71 -12.86
CA LYS A 144 -7.25 9.70 -14.24
C LYS A 144 -6.72 11.06 -14.65
N GLU A 145 -7.49 12.12 -14.43
CA GLU A 145 -7.07 13.48 -14.79
C GLU A 145 -5.85 13.92 -13.98
N GLY A 146 -5.83 13.65 -12.67
CA GLY A 146 -4.69 13.92 -11.80
C GLY A 146 -3.42 13.20 -12.24
N ALA A 147 -3.52 11.90 -12.55
CA ALA A 147 -2.39 11.08 -13.00
C ALA A 147 -1.75 11.56 -14.32
N THR A 148 -2.48 12.32 -15.16
CA THR A 148 -1.92 12.88 -16.40
C THR A 148 -1.07 14.13 -16.23
N LYS A 149 -1.03 14.74 -15.03
CA LYS A 149 -0.29 16.00 -14.82
C LYS A 149 1.12 15.72 -14.29
N ALA A 150 2.09 16.48 -14.80
CA ALA A 150 3.51 16.34 -14.44
C ALA A 150 3.86 17.02 -13.11
N ASP A 151 3.31 18.23 -12.89
CA ASP A 151 3.62 19.04 -11.72
C ASP A 151 2.71 18.65 -10.54
N PRO A 152 3.27 18.36 -9.35
CA PRO A 152 2.50 18.10 -8.15
C PRO A 152 1.40 19.15 -7.86
N ALA A 153 1.66 20.43 -8.13
CA ALA A 153 0.67 21.49 -7.92
C ALA A 153 -0.54 21.37 -8.84
N ASP A 154 -0.37 20.85 -10.05
CA ASP A 154 -1.45 20.63 -11.02
C ASP A 154 -2.22 19.33 -10.73
N ARG A 155 -1.60 18.37 -10.03
CA ARG A 155 -2.21 17.11 -9.59
C ARG A 155 -3.11 17.29 -8.36
N GLN A 156 -2.68 18.11 -7.38
CA GLN A 156 -3.34 18.24 -6.07
C GLN A 156 -4.85 18.50 -6.12
N PRO A 157 -5.39 19.39 -6.98
CA PRO A 157 -6.84 19.65 -7.01
C PRO A 157 -7.68 18.40 -7.36
N PHE A 158 -7.13 17.48 -8.14
CA PHE A 158 -7.80 16.23 -8.50
C PHE A 158 -7.78 15.23 -7.35
N TYR A 159 -6.69 15.18 -6.58
CA TYR A 159 -6.63 14.36 -5.36
C TYR A 159 -7.55 14.92 -4.26
N ASP A 160 -7.66 16.24 -4.13
CA ASP A 160 -8.65 16.86 -3.23
C ASP A 160 -10.08 16.49 -3.61
N GLN A 161 -10.40 16.49 -4.90
CA GLN A 161 -11.69 16.04 -5.40
C GLN A 161 -11.92 14.55 -5.10
N ALA A 162 -10.93 13.70 -5.37
CA ALA A 162 -11.03 12.26 -5.13
C ALA A 162 -11.25 11.95 -3.63
N ASN A 163 -10.51 12.60 -2.73
CA ASN A 163 -10.67 12.41 -1.29
C ASN A 163 -12.06 12.84 -0.80
N GLU A 164 -12.64 13.91 -1.33
CA GLU A 164 -14.01 14.32 -1.00
C GLU A 164 -15.05 13.32 -1.53
N LEU A 165 -14.86 12.78 -2.74
CA LEU A 165 -15.74 11.76 -3.31
C LEU A 165 -15.65 10.43 -2.53
N ILE A 166 -14.46 10.04 -2.07
CA ILE A 166 -14.27 8.89 -1.17
C ILE A 166 -15.08 9.10 0.11
N LYS A 167 -15.04 10.32 0.69
CA LYS A 167 -15.88 10.65 1.84
C LYS A 167 -17.37 10.56 1.54
N GLN A 168 -17.80 11.02 0.37
CA GLN A 168 -19.20 11.00 -0.03
C GLN A 168 -19.75 9.58 -0.25
N HIS A 169 -18.97 8.72 -0.90
CA HIS A 169 -19.37 7.35 -1.25
C HIS A 169 -19.15 6.34 -0.12
N VAL A 170 -18.26 6.64 0.83
CA VAL A 170 -17.91 5.80 1.99
C VAL A 170 -17.58 4.34 1.59
N PRO A 171 -16.64 4.10 0.64
CA PRO A 171 -16.20 2.74 0.35
C PRO A 171 -15.45 2.09 1.53
N MET A 172 -14.89 2.93 2.41
CA MET A 172 -14.20 2.53 3.63
C MET A 172 -14.39 3.60 4.71
N ILE A 173 -14.10 3.22 5.96
CA ILE A 173 -14.08 4.14 7.10
C ILE A 173 -12.63 4.26 7.57
N PRO A 174 -11.99 5.45 7.48
CA PRO A 174 -10.64 5.64 7.98
C PRO A 174 -10.65 5.66 9.50
N ILE A 175 -9.84 4.81 10.14
CA ILE A 175 -9.79 4.69 11.60
C ILE A 175 -8.59 5.46 12.17
N ALA A 176 -7.39 5.14 11.69
CA ALA A 176 -6.16 5.72 12.20
C ALA A 176 -5.03 5.69 11.17
N HIS A 177 -4.12 6.66 11.28
CA HIS A 177 -2.78 6.55 10.72
C HIS A 177 -1.85 6.08 11.82
N GLY A 178 -1.31 4.87 11.66
CA GLY A 178 -0.47 4.22 12.67
C GLY A 178 0.91 4.86 12.75
N GLY A 179 1.37 5.16 13.96
CA GLY A 179 2.74 5.58 14.21
C GLY A 179 3.72 4.46 13.85
N ASN A 180 4.78 4.79 13.11
CA ASN A 180 5.86 3.85 12.81
C ASN A 180 6.99 3.96 13.84
N GLY A 181 7.61 2.82 14.16
CA GLY A 181 8.76 2.77 15.04
C GLY A 181 9.48 1.43 14.96
N ALA A 182 10.81 1.49 15.02
CA ALA A 182 11.68 0.33 15.06
C ALA A 182 12.57 0.37 16.31
N ALA A 183 12.88 -0.80 16.86
CA ALA A 183 13.75 -0.94 18.01
C ALA A 183 15.07 -1.59 17.60
N TYR A 184 16.18 -1.00 18.03
CA TYR A 184 17.53 -1.45 17.72
C TYR A 184 18.31 -1.71 18.99
N LEU A 185 19.31 -2.59 18.91
CA LEU A 185 20.33 -2.68 19.96
C LEU A 185 21.09 -1.36 20.02
N ALA A 186 21.47 -0.95 21.23
CA ALA A 186 22.06 0.37 21.50
C ALA A 186 23.42 0.60 20.79
N ASP A 187 24.06 -0.47 20.32
CA ASP A 187 25.33 -0.44 19.60
C ASP A 187 25.16 -0.41 18.07
N VAL A 188 23.93 -0.38 17.55
CA VAL A 188 23.68 -0.16 16.12
C VAL A 188 23.89 1.32 15.80
N GLU A 189 24.84 1.62 14.92
CA GLU A 189 25.06 2.99 14.43
C GLU A 189 24.26 3.21 13.13
N GLY A 190 23.76 4.43 12.92
CA GLY A 190 22.94 4.73 11.74
C GLY A 190 21.53 4.15 11.78
N ALA A 191 21.06 3.67 12.94
CA ALA A 191 19.70 3.18 13.14
C ALA A 191 18.68 4.27 12.81
N TYR A 192 17.68 3.93 12.00
CA TYR A 192 16.56 4.80 11.63
C TYR A 192 15.32 3.94 11.37
N ALA A 193 14.13 4.48 11.60
CA ALA A 193 12.88 3.87 11.17
C ALA A 193 12.56 4.34 9.74
N SER A 194 12.20 3.40 8.85
CA SER A 194 11.88 3.76 7.47
C SER A 194 10.56 4.53 7.37
N ASP A 195 10.48 5.54 6.51
CA ASP A 195 9.25 6.33 6.33
C ASP A 195 8.12 5.51 5.68
N ILE A 196 8.49 4.50 4.89
CA ILE A 196 7.60 3.58 4.17
C ILE A 196 7.59 2.17 4.78
N GLY A 197 8.23 2.00 5.94
CA GLY A 197 8.30 0.69 6.61
C GLY A 197 9.23 -0.32 5.95
N ALA A 198 10.07 0.07 5.00
CA ALA A 198 11.11 -0.76 4.40
C ALA A 198 12.51 -0.26 4.82
N GLU A 199 13.09 -0.87 5.85
CA GLU A 199 14.41 -0.51 6.38
C GLU A 199 15.53 -0.87 5.41
N LYS A 200 16.51 0.02 5.20
CA LYS A 200 17.70 -0.23 4.37
C LYS A 200 18.88 -0.54 5.27
N PHE A 201 19.22 -1.82 5.42
CA PHE A 201 20.26 -2.24 6.35
C PHE A 201 21.66 -1.81 5.91
N ALA A 202 21.85 -1.53 4.61
CA ALA A 202 23.10 -0.97 4.09
C ALA A 202 23.47 0.39 4.69
N LEU A 203 22.51 1.11 5.29
CA LEU A 203 22.74 2.39 5.97
C LEU A 203 23.10 2.22 7.46
N MET A 204 23.08 0.99 7.97
CA MET A 204 23.27 0.68 9.38
C MET A 204 24.57 -0.08 9.61
N ASN A 205 25.26 0.21 10.71
CA ASN A 205 26.39 -0.56 11.18
C ASN A 205 25.96 -1.42 12.37
N PRO A 206 26.05 -2.76 12.30
CA PRO A 206 25.67 -3.66 13.38
C PRO A 206 26.64 -3.65 14.58
N GLY A 207 27.32 -2.54 14.91
CA GLY A 207 28.14 -2.44 16.12
C GLY A 207 29.33 -3.40 16.15
N GLY A 208 29.97 -3.63 14.99
CA GLY A 208 31.13 -4.54 14.86
C GLY A 208 30.79 -6.03 14.79
N ARG A 209 29.51 -6.39 14.64
CA ARG A 209 29.08 -7.76 14.34
C ARG A 209 29.10 -8.01 12.83
N ASP A 210 29.33 -9.25 12.42
CA ASP A 210 29.23 -9.66 11.00
C ASP A 210 27.78 -9.97 10.57
N THR A 211 26.83 -9.95 11.51
CA THR A 211 25.43 -10.31 11.28
C THR A 211 24.52 -9.25 11.87
N PHE A 212 23.60 -8.76 11.04
CA PHE A 212 22.47 -7.93 11.45
C PHE A 212 21.22 -8.82 11.57
N VAL A 213 20.63 -8.92 12.75
CA VAL A 213 19.41 -9.72 12.98
C VAL A 213 18.22 -8.77 13.05
N TRP A 214 17.27 -8.93 12.13
CA TRP A 214 16.04 -8.16 12.08
C TRP A 214 14.84 -9.05 12.45
N MET A 215 13.91 -8.49 13.22
CA MET A 215 12.64 -9.12 13.54
C MET A 215 11.53 -8.36 12.82
N GLN A 216 10.68 -9.08 12.09
CA GLN A 216 9.52 -8.52 11.40
C GLN A 216 8.23 -9.24 11.78
N ASN A 217 7.10 -8.73 11.32
CA ASN A 217 5.77 -9.13 11.79
C ASN A 217 5.30 -10.50 11.26
N GLY A 218 5.93 -11.03 10.21
CA GLY A 218 5.55 -12.30 9.58
C GLY A 218 6.63 -12.87 8.65
N GLU A 219 6.41 -14.10 8.22
CA GLU A 219 7.19 -14.74 7.16
C GLU A 219 6.76 -14.17 5.80
N PRO A 220 7.69 -13.81 4.90
CA PRO A 220 7.36 -13.42 3.54
C PRO A 220 6.61 -14.55 2.81
N PRO A 221 5.50 -14.27 2.12
CA PRO A 221 4.78 -15.29 1.34
C PRO A 221 5.61 -15.80 0.15
N GLY A 222 6.53 -14.97 -0.36
CA GLY A 222 7.57 -15.38 -1.29
C GLY A 222 8.72 -14.36 -1.35
N LEU A 223 9.71 -14.66 -2.19
CA LEU A 223 10.93 -13.85 -2.37
C LEU A 223 11.19 -13.49 -3.83
N TYR A 224 10.22 -13.75 -4.72
CA TYR A 224 10.30 -13.22 -6.07
C TYR A 224 9.67 -11.84 -6.10
N CYS A 225 10.48 -10.83 -5.78
CA CYS A 225 10.08 -9.46 -5.47
C CYS A 225 9.11 -8.80 -6.45
N ALA A 226 9.11 -9.22 -7.71
CA ALA A 226 8.24 -8.67 -8.74
C ALA A 226 6.77 -9.15 -8.64
N ASP A 227 6.52 -10.25 -7.94
CA ASP A 227 5.18 -10.84 -7.76
C ASP A 227 4.63 -10.64 -6.34
N GLU A 228 5.34 -9.93 -5.47
CA GLU A 228 4.92 -9.72 -4.08
C GLU A 228 4.41 -8.29 -3.86
N SER A 229 3.40 -8.16 -3.00
CA SER A 229 2.75 -6.88 -2.66
C SER A 229 2.72 -6.57 -1.17
N ASP A 230 3.31 -7.42 -0.32
CA ASP A 230 3.30 -7.26 1.12
C ASP A 230 4.64 -6.72 1.67
N GLY A 231 4.54 -5.97 2.77
CA GLY A 231 5.72 -5.34 3.39
C GLY A 231 6.71 -6.32 4.03
N GLU A 232 6.32 -7.57 4.34
CA GLU A 232 7.25 -8.58 4.84
C GLU A 232 8.19 -9.08 3.73
N ALA A 233 7.66 -9.30 2.52
CA ALA A 233 8.46 -9.61 1.32
C ALA A 233 9.26 -8.41 0.82
N LEU A 234 8.62 -7.24 0.65
CA LEU A 234 9.28 -6.06 0.08
C LEU A 234 10.48 -5.59 0.92
N ARG A 235 10.42 -5.70 2.25
CA ARG A 235 11.58 -5.38 3.12
C ARG A 235 12.77 -6.30 2.86
N ALA A 236 12.54 -7.60 2.66
CA ALA A 236 13.60 -8.54 2.33
C ALA A 236 14.18 -8.25 0.95
N CYS A 237 13.32 -7.92 -0.01
CA CYS A 237 13.68 -7.55 -1.37
C CYS A 237 14.57 -6.30 -1.44
N GLU A 238 14.29 -5.27 -0.64
CA GLU A 238 15.13 -4.07 -0.50
C GLU A 238 16.57 -4.37 -0.04
N GLN A 239 16.84 -5.55 0.53
CA GLN A 239 18.20 -5.95 0.92
C GLN A 239 18.95 -6.72 -0.17
N ALA A 240 18.22 -7.26 -1.15
CA ALA A 240 18.75 -8.16 -2.17
C ALA A 240 18.75 -7.56 -3.58
N MET A 241 17.92 -6.55 -3.82
CA MET A 241 17.70 -5.94 -5.12
C MET A 241 18.03 -4.44 -5.08
N GLU A 242 18.48 -3.90 -6.21
CA GLU A 242 18.77 -2.48 -6.39
C GLU A 242 17.93 -1.95 -7.56
N SER A 243 17.23 -0.85 -7.34
CA SER A 243 16.40 -0.17 -8.35
C SER A 243 17.21 0.86 -9.14
N LEU A 244 16.65 1.36 -10.27
CA LEU A 244 17.24 2.46 -11.04
C LEU A 244 17.33 3.75 -10.22
N LEU A 245 16.25 4.07 -9.48
CA LEU A 245 16.11 5.23 -8.61
C LEU A 245 15.73 4.76 -7.21
N ALA A 246 16.10 5.53 -6.19
CA ALA A 246 15.77 5.26 -4.79
C ALA A 246 15.16 6.49 -4.14
N TYR A 247 14.73 6.36 -2.88
CA TYR A 247 14.31 7.49 -2.05
C TYR A 247 15.39 7.85 -1.03
N GLU A 248 15.63 9.16 -0.87
CA GLU A 248 16.44 9.70 0.21
C GLU A 248 15.74 9.44 1.55
N PRO A 249 16.43 8.79 2.52
CA PRO A 249 15.86 8.51 3.83
C PRO A 249 15.39 9.78 4.55
N GLY A 250 14.16 9.78 5.06
CA GLY A 250 13.58 10.88 5.83
C GLY A 250 12.93 11.98 4.99
N THR A 251 13.01 11.94 3.66
CA THR A 251 12.47 13.01 2.80
C THR A 251 11.51 12.52 1.71
N GLY A 252 11.59 11.25 1.31
CA GLY A 252 10.83 10.71 0.18
C GLY A 252 11.27 11.28 -1.18
N ALA A 253 12.35 12.06 -1.23
CA ALA A 253 12.86 12.63 -2.47
C ALA A 253 13.51 11.53 -3.32
N VAL A 254 13.19 11.53 -4.62
CA VAL A 254 13.79 10.61 -5.58
C VAL A 254 15.27 10.96 -5.78
N VAL A 255 16.14 9.96 -5.65
CA VAL A 255 17.59 10.05 -5.81
C VAL A 255 18.14 8.94 -6.72
N ALA A 256 19.33 9.18 -7.27
CA ALA A 256 20.04 8.22 -8.11
C ALA A 256 20.37 6.91 -7.36
N SER A 257 20.22 5.77 -8.04
CA SER A 257 20.68 4.45 -7.58
C SER A 257 21.51 3.78 -8.68
N LEU A 258 20.98 2.77 -9.39
CA LEU A 258 21.62 2.16 -10.55
C LEU A 258 21.64 3.08 -11.78
N ALA A 259 20.75 4.07 -11.85
CA ALA A 259 20.81 5.15 -12.82
C ALA A 259 21.48 6.40 -12.22
N THR A 260 22.34 7.05 -12.99
CA THR A 260 23.02 8.31 -12.59
C THR A 260 22.31 9.54 -13.11
N ASP A 261 21.50 9.41 -14.16
CA ASP A 261 20.76 10.49 -14.81
C ASP A 261 19.49 9.93 -15.46
N TRP A 262 18.43 10.74 -15.54
CA TRP A 262 17.18 10.36 -16.18
C TRP A 262 16.43 11.58 -16.73
N SER A 263 15.73 11.39 -17.85
CA SER A 263 14.91 12.42 -18.48
C SER A 263 13.70 11.83 -19.21
N ALA A 264 12.57 12.51 -19.15
CA ALA A 264 11.39 12.20 -19.96
C ALA A 264 11.33 13.05 -21.24
N ASN A 265 10.64 12.57 -22.27
CA ASN A 265 10.21 13.40 -23.39
C ASN A 265 9.07 14.36 -22.99
N ASP A 266 8.76 15.32 -23.85
CA ASP A 266 7.74 16.36 -23.60
C ASP A 266 6.34 15.76 -23.35
N GLU A 267 6.02 14.62 -23.95
CA GLU A 267 4.75 13.91 -23.80
C GLU A 267 4.72 12.95 -22.59
N LEU A 268 5.84 12.79 -21.86
CA LEU A 268 5.99 11.86 -20.73
C LEU A 268 5.70 10.38 -21.07
N THR A 269 5.90 10.00 -22.32
CA THR A 269 5.69 8.64 -22.84
C THR A 269 6.98 7.85 -23.03
N GLU A 270 8.14 8.51 -22.96
CA GLU A 270 9.47 7.90 -23.08
C GLU A 270 10.38 8.44 -21.97
N TRP A 271 11.03 7.53 -21.25
CA TRP A 271 12.03 7.85 -20.23
C TRP A 271 13.37 7.26 -20.63
N THR A 272 14.41 8.10 -20.64
CA THR A 272 15.80 7.68 -20.86
C THR A 272 16.54 7.68 -19.54
N PHE A 273 17.22 6.58 -19.23
CA PHE A 273 18.06 6.42 -18.04
C PHE A 273 19.52 6.19 -18.45
N THR A 274 20.44 6.90 -17.81
CA THR A 274 21.88 6.62 -17.91
C THR A 274 22.29 5.71 -16.77
N LEU A 275 22.76 4.51 -17.08
CA LEU A 275 23.16 3.51 -16.08
C LEU A 275 24.53 3.80 -15.48
N ARG A 276 24.72 3.42 -14.23
CA ARG A 276 25.98 3.47 -13.51
C ARG A 276 26.97 2.47 -14.10
N ASP A 277 28.15 2.95 -14.47
CA ASP A 277 29.22 2.11 -14.98
C ASP A 277 29.83 1.19 -13.91
N GLY A 278 30.24 0.00 -14.33
CA GLY A 278 31.04 -0.92 -13.52
C GLY A 278 30.27 -1.69 -12.45
N VAL A 279 28.93 -1.60 -12.41
CA VAL A 279 28.09 -2.41 -11.51
C VAL A 279 28.20 -3.89 -11.88
N LYS A 280 28.29 -4.74 -10.86
CA LYS A 280 28.45 -6.19 -10.99
C LYS A 280 27.38 -6.92 -10.20
N PHE A 281 26.81 -7.95 -10.80
CA PHE A 281 26.03 -8.95 -10.08
C PHE A 281 26.94 -9.84 -9.22
N HIS A 282 26.36 -10.52 -8.23
CA HIS A 282 27.11 -11.45 -7.35
C HIS A 282 27.78 -12.62 -8.10
N ASN A 283 27.32 -12.94 -9.31
CA ASN A 283 27.95 -13.95 -10.18
C ASN A 283 29.12 -13.39 -11.03
N GLY A 284 29.43 -12.09 -10.92
CA GLY A 284 30.51 -11.42 -11.64
C GLY A 284 30.12 -10.82 -13.01
N ALA A 285 28.88 -11.04 -13.48
CA ALA A 285 28.37 -10.39 -14.68
C ALA A 285 28.29 -8.86 -14.50
N THR A 286 28.46 -8.11 -15.59
CA THR A 286 28.29 -6.65 -15.57
C THR A 286 26.83 -6.34 -15.84
N LEU A 287 26.27 -5.37 -15.11
CA LEU A 287 24.97 -4.79 -15.44
C LEU A 287 25.04 -4.06 -16.80
N ASP A 288 24.11 -4.36 -17.69
CA ASP A 288 23.83 -3.56 -18.87
C ASP A 288 22.32 -3.29 -19.07
N ALA A 289 21.98 -2.53 -20.11
CA ALA A 289 20.59 -2.13 -20.36
C ALA A 289 19.65 -3.32 -20.65
N ASN A 290 20.16 -4.44 -21.18
CA ASN A 290 19.33 -5.62 -21.42
C ASN A 290 18.90 -6.29 -20.12
N ASP A 291 19.71 -6.22 -19.06
CA ASP A 291 19.34 -6.74 -17.74
C ASP A 291 18.18 -5.93 -17.13
N VAL A 292 18.22 -4.61 -17.31
CA VAL A 292 17.13 -3.71 -16.91
C VAL A 292 15.87 -4.06 -17.71
N VAL A 293 15.97 -4.15 -19.04
CA VAL A 293 14.85 -4.55 -19.90
C VAL A 293 14.27 -5.90 -19.49
N MET A 294 15.12 -6.89 -19.20
CA MET A 294 14.69 -8.22 -18.76
C MET A 294 13.85 -8.14 -17.48
N SER A 295 14.24 -7.29 -16.52
CA SER A 295 13.49 -7.10 -15.27
C SER A 295 12.06 -6.60 -15.51
N TYR A 296 11.83 -5.81 -16.56
CA TYR A 296 10.49 -5.35 -16.95
C TYR A 296 9.75 -6.36 -17.82
N VAL A 297 10.41 -6.95 -18.82
CA VAL A 297 9.79 -7.90 -19.76
C VAL A 297 9.23 -9.13 -19.05
N VAL A 298 9.94 -9.63 -18.04
CA VAL A 298 9.47 -10.79 -17.26
C VAL A 298 8.17 -10.48 -16.53
N GLN A 299 7.98 -9.24 -16.06
CA GLN A 299 6.74 -8.82 -15.41
C GLN A 299 5.65 -8.52 -16.44
N TRP A 300 6.01 -7.96 -17.58
CA TRP A 300 5.06 -7.50 -18.59
C TRP A 300 4.45 -8.61 -19.44
N ASP A 301 5.24 -9.59 -19.87
CA ASP A 301 4.81 -10.66 -20.78
C ASP A 301 4.40 -11.90 -20.02
N ALA A 302 3.09 -12.13 -19.90
CA ALA A 302 2.52 -13.27 -19.19
C ALA A 302 2.85 -14.62 -19.84
N SER A 303 3.33 -14.62 -21.10
CA SER A 303 3.84 -15.83 -21.77
C SER A 303 5.33 -16.09 -21.55
N HIS A 304 6.05 -15.14 -20.93
CA HIS A 304 7.47 -15.26 -20.72
C HIS A 304 7.78 -16.45 -19.78
N PRO A 305 8.78 -17.31 -20.08
CA PRO A 305 9.05 -18.50 -19.26
C PRO A 305 9.46 -18.22 -17.81
N LEU A 306 9.83 -16.97 -17.49
CA LEU A 306 10.16 -16.52 -16.14
C LEU A 306 9.04 -15.69 -15.49
N HIS A 307 7.91 -15.48 -16.17
CA HIS A 307 6.70 -14.89 -15.58
C HIS A 307 6.05 -15.93 -14.67
N THR A 308 6.74 -16.27 -13.59
CA THR A 308 6.39 -17.36 -12.69
C THR A 308 6.72 -16.90 -11.28
N GLY A 309 5.74 -16.29 -10.63
CA GLY A 309 5.83 -15.94 -9.22
C GLY A 309 5.07 -16.90 -8.31
N ARG A 310 4.75 -16.43 -7.11
CA ARG A 310 4.01 -17.16 -6.09
C ARG A 310 2.56 -17.40 -6.55
N ASP A 311 1.90 -16.35 -7.03
CA ASP A 311 0.54 -16.38 -7.55
C ASP A 311 0.45 -15.97 -9.03
N GLY A 312 1.50 -15.35 -9.57
CA GLY A 312 1.59 -14.95 -10.97
C GLY A 312 0.71 -13.74 -11.32
N SER A 313 0.26 -12.99 -10.31
CA SER A 313 -0.56 -11.78 -10.47
C SER A 313 0.26 -10.56 -10.87
N PHE A 314 1.52 -10.48 -10.42
CA PHE A 314 2.42 -9.34 -10.57
C PHE A 314 1.73 -8.00 -10.30
N THR A 315 0.85 -7.94 -9.29
CA THR A 315 -0.18 -6.88 -9.09
C THR A 315 0.29 -5.44 -9.30
N TYR A 316 1.52 -5.08 -8.92
CA TYR A 316 2.03 -3.73 -9.13
C TYR A 316 2.29 -3.39 -10.60
N PHE A 317 2.70 -4.35 -11.43
CA PHE A 317 2.97 -4.09 -12.83
C PHE A 317 1.73 -3.56 -13.57
N PRO A 318 0.56 -4.23 -13.54
CA PRO A 318 -0.64 -3.68 -14.15
C PRO A 318 -1.17 -2.44 -13.43
N GLY A 319 -0.96 -2.31 -12.12
CA GLY A 319 -1.30 -1.09 -11.39
C GLY A 319 -0.49 0.14 -11.83
N LEU A 320 0.78 -0.03 -12.21
CA LEU A 320 1.68 1.08 -12.58
C LEU A 320 1.80 1.30 -14.09
N PHE A 321 1.80 0.22 -14.87
CA PHE A 321 2.11 0.24 -16.31
C PHE A 321 0.96 -0.26 -17.19
N GLY A 322 -0.12 -0.77 -16.59
CA GLY A 322 -1.28 -1.29 -17.31
C GLY A 322 -1.14 -2.75 -17.77
N GLN A 323 -2.05 -3.18 -18.64
CA GLN A 323 -2.27 -4.59 -18.99
C GLN A 323 -1.01 -5.34 -19.48
N PHE A 324 -0.94 -6.63 -19.14
CA PHE A 324 0.12 -7.52 -19.61
C PHE A 324 0.12 -7.71 -21.13
N LEU A 325 1.32 -7.92 -21.69
CA LEU A 325 1.44 -8.57 -22.98
C LEU A 325 1.05 -10.03 -22.83
N ASN A 326 0.30 -10.55 -23.81
CA ASN A 326 -0.15 -11.94 -23.84
C ASN A 326 -0.91 -12.36 -22.56
N ALA A 327 -1.70 -11.45 -21.99
CA ALA A 327 -2.54 -11.72 -20.83
C ALA A 327 -3.36 -13.02 -21.03
N PRO A 328 -3.51 -13.88 -20.01
CA PRO A 328 -4.37 -15.06 -20.08
C PRO A 328 -5.81 -14.66 -20.46
N GLU A 329 -6.44 -15.42 -21.36
CA GLU A 329 -7.87 -15.28 -21.72
C GLU A 329 -8.81 -15.61 -20.56
#